data_AF-A0A7V7C2W4-F1
#
_entry.id   AF-A0A7V7C2W4-F1
#
_cell.length_a   1.000
_cell.length_b   1.000
_cell.length_c   1.000
_cell.angle_alpha   90.00
_cell.angle_beta   90.00
_cell.angle_gamma   90.00
#
_symmetry.space_group_name_H-M   'P 1'
#
loop_
_entity.id
_entity.type
_entity.pdbx_description
1 polymer ?
#
loop_
_entity_poly.entity_id
_entity_poly.type
_entity_poly.pdbx_seq_one_letter_code
_entity_poly.pdbx_strand_id
1 'polypeptide(L)'
;ALVYLERTARDKGSNTPRQLYHFLQDFKSEKNDPDGVYFMVFDRDSYKNHPNPRKAYLDFLKSSAGSGVRILVTSPCFEIWLLLHKQNAYRELVEPYKAGLFRNERVSPVHTYASRLVLWAFGFNPKTEIPEGFLDNLDWALAESKNLTHEPAKMADELGENISEFIREISTDSRY
;
A
#
# COMPACT_ATOMS: atom_id res chain seq x y z
N ALA A 1 -16.00 -14.04 4.19
CA ALA A 1 -15.96 -12.90 5.13
C ALA A 1 -14.52 -12.41 5.27
N LEU A 2 -14.29 -11.10 5.11
CA LEU A 2 -12.96 -10.52 5.27
C LEU A 2 -12.63 -10.42 6.77
N VAL A 3 -11.47 -10.93 7.18
CA VAL A 3 -11.02 -10.89 8.57
C VAL A 3 -9.84 -9.94 8.68
N TYR A 4 -10.05 -8.82 9.36
CA TYR A 4 -8.98 -7.88 9.69
C TYR A 4 -8.23 -8.41 10.92
N LEU A 5 -6.91 -8.52 10.80
CA LEU A 5 -6.07 -8.89 11.93
C LEU A 5 -5.66 -7.62 12.66
N GLU A 6 -6.25 -7.41 13.83
CA GLU A 6 -5.85 -6.33 14.71
C GLU A 6 -4.57 -6.69 15.46
N ARG A 7 -3.68 -5.69 15.59
CA ARG A 7 -2.53 -5.80 16.47
C ARG A 7 -3.00 -5.88 17.91
N THR A 8 -2.49 -6.85 18.65
CA THR A 8 -2.73 -6.95 20.09
C THR A 8 -1.69 -6.14 20.86
N ALA A 9 -1.89 -5.99 22.18
CA ALA A 9 -0.91 -5.37 23.07
C ALA A 9 0.46 -6.10 23.06
N ARG A 10 0.51 -7.37 22.63
CA ARG A 10 1.74 -8.16 22.49
C ARG A 10 2.57 -7.77 21.27
N ASP A 11 1.95 -7.10 20.29
CA ASP A 11 2.58 -6.70 19.03
C ASP A 11 3.18 -5.28 19.09
N LYS A 12 3.28 -4.70 20.29
CA LYS A 12 3.77 -3.33 20.52
C LYS A 12 5.24 -3.23 20.09
N GLY A 13 5.52 -2.42 19.06
CA GLY A 13 6.86 -2.27 18.47
C GLY A 13 7.12 -3.14 17.23
N SER A 14 6.24 -4.09 16.88
CA SER A 14 6.28 -4.80 15.61
C SER A 14 5.75 -3.93 14.47
N ASN A 15 6.64 -3.21 13.81
CA ASN A 15 6.29 -2.20 12.79
C ASN A 15 6.95 -2.46 11.43
N THR A 16 7.67 -3.58 11.28
CA THR A 16 8.36 -3.91 10.03
C THR A 16 7.55 -4.91 9.21
N PRO A 17 7.66 -4.89 7.86
CA PRO A 17 6.99 -5.87 7.03
C PRO A 17 7.39 -7.32 7.37
N ARG A 18 8.62 -7.57 7.81
CA ARG A 18 9.05 -8.91 8.27
C ARG A 18 8.24 -9.38 9.48
N GLN A 19 8.03 -8.52 10.47
CA GLN A 19 7.25 -8.88 11.67
C GLN A 19 5.79 -9.15 11.32
N LEU A 20 5.18 -8.31 10.47
CA LEU A 20 3.81 -8.51 10.00
C LEU A 20 3.67 -9.83 9.22
N TYR A 21 4.68 -10.16 8.40
CA TYR A 21 4.71 -11.44 7.68
C TYR A 21 4.79 -12.64 8.62
N HIS A 22 5.65 -12.61 9.64
CA HIS A 22 5.74 -13.70 10.64
C HIS A 22 4.42 -13.87 11.40
N PHE A 23 3.83 -12.77 11.86
CA PHE A 23 2.53 -12.80 12.52
C PHE A 23 1.45 -13.44 11.64
N LEU A 24 1.42 -13.10 10.36
CA LEU A 24 0.46 -13.69 9.41
C LEU A 24 0.72 -15.20 9.17
N GLN A 25 1.98 -15.63 9.14
CA GLN A 25 2.35 -17.05 9.03
C GLN A 25 1.92 -17.85 10.27
N ASP A 26 2.11 -17.30 11.46
CA ASP A 26 1.69 -17.91 12.72
C ASP A 26 0.16 -18.05 12.74
N PHE A 27 -0.57 -16.96 12.42
CA PHE A 27 -2.02 -16.98 12.32
C PHE A 27 -2.53 -18.00 11.29
N LYS A 28 -1.92 -18.06 10.10
CA LYS A 28 -2.26 -19.04 9.07
C LYS A 28 -2.09 -20.47 9.59
N SER A 29 -0.98 -20.74 10.28
CA SER A 29 -0.68 -22.07 10.82
C SER A 29 -1.65 -22.47 11.94
N GLU A 30 -2.01 -21.52 12.82
CA GLU A 30 -2.97 -21.74 13.90
C GLU A 30 -4.40 -21.97 13.39
N LYS A 31 -4.83 -21.20 12.38
CA LYS A 31 -6.15 -21.37 11.76
C LYS A 31 -6.25 -22.67 10.97
N ASN A 32 -5.17 -23.06 10.30
CA ASN A 32 -5.10 -24.26 9.47
C ASN A 32 -6.29 -24.37 8.49
N ASP A 33 -6.66 -23.24 7.90
CA ASP A 33 -7.77 -23.13 6.96
C ASP A 33 -7.26 -23.36 5.53
N PRO A 34 -7.56 -24.51 4.89
CA PRO A 34 -7.06 -24.83 3.56
C PRO A 34 -7.65 -23.91 2.47
N ASP A 35 -8.81 -23.30 2.71
CA ASP A 35 -9.48 -22.39 1.77
C ASP A 35 -9.18 -20.91 2.09
N GLY A 36 -8.42 -20.67 3.16
CA GLY A 36 -8.03 -19.35 3.64
C GLY A 36 -7.14 -18.62 2.64
N VAL A 37 -7.54 -17.39 2.27
CA VAL A 37 -6.72 -16.48 1.46
C VAL A 37 -6.12 -15.40 2.37
N TYR A 38 -4.80 -15.31 2.39
CA TYR A 38 -4.06 -14.46 3.32
C TYR A 38 -3.39 -13.32 2.56
N PHE A 39 -3.63 -12.09 3.03
CA PHE A 39 -3.09 -10.88 2.43
C PHE A 39 -2.26 -10.12 3.44
N MET A 40 -1.18 -9.51 2.96
CA MET A 40 -0.37 -8.59 3.73
C MET A 40 -0.27 -7.27 2.99
N VAL A 41 -0.63 -6.18 3.66
CA VAL A 41 -0.58 -4.82 3.10
C VAL A 41 0.53 -4.03 3.77
N PHE A 42 1.40 -3.38 2.99
CA PHE A 42 2.41 -2.46 3.53
C PHE A 42 2.92 -1.46 2.50
N ASP A 43 3.47 -0.34 2.98
CA ASP A 43 4.13 0.66 2.14
C ASP A 43 5.59 0.28 1.85
N ARG A 44 6.05 0.47 0.61
CA ARG A 44 7.48 0.29 0.24
C ARG A 44 8.40 1.15 1.12
N ASP A 45 7.94 2.34 1.50
CA ASP A 45 8.66 3.26 2.39
C ASP A 45 8.96 2.68 3.78
N SER A 46 8.32 1.57 4.16
CA SER A 46 8.68 0.81 5.38
C SER A 46 10.15 0.37 5.38
N TYR A 47 10.81 0.30 4.21
CA TYR A 47 12.23 -0.03 4.06
C TYR A 47 13.16 1.19 3.93
N LYS A 48 12.65 2.42 3.84
CA LYS A 48 13.45 3.60 3.44
C LYS A 48 14.62 3.92 4.37
N ASN A 49 14.50 3.57 5.65
CA ASN A 49 15.54 3.79 6.66
C ASN A 49 16.52 2.61 6.77
N HIS A 50 16.37 1.56 5.97
CA HIS A 50 17.30 0.44 5.94
C HIS A 50 18.63 0.89 5.28
N PRO A 51 19.81 0.37 5.66
CA PRO A 51 21.08 0.73 5.03
C PRO A 51 21.13 0.49 3.51
N ASN A 52 20.37 -0.51 3.03
CA ASN A 52 20.14 -0.76 1.62
C ASN A 52 18.64 -1.03 1.40
N PRO A 53 17.81 0.02 1.21
CA PRO A 53 16.35 -0.09 1.15
C PRO A 53 15.87 -1.01 0.03
N ARG A 54 16.38 -0.77 -1.18
CA ARG A 54 16.02 -1.50 -2.39
C ARG A 54 16.28 -3.00 -2.23
N LYS A 55 17.50 -3.37 -1.79
CA LYS A 55 17.86 -4.77 -1.60
C LYS A 55 17.01 -5.42 -0.51
N ALA A 56 16.80 -4.75 0.63
CA ALA A 56 16.00 -5.32 1.72
C ALA A 56 14.54 -5.56 1.34
N TYR A 57 13.95 -4.65 0.55
CA TYR A 57 12.61 -4.81 0.01
C TYR A 57 12.51 -6.01 -0.95
N LEU A 58 13.42 -6.10 -1.93
CA LEU A 58 13.44 -7.21 -2.88
C LEU A 58 13.74 -8.56 -2.22
N ASP A 59 14.69 -8.58 -1.27
CA ASP A 59 15.00 -9.78 -0.48
C ASP A 59 13.78 -10.25 0.33
N PHE A 60 12.99 -9.31 0.85
CA PHE A 60 11.74 -9.65 1.54
C PHE A 60 10.73 -10.29 0.58
N LEU A 61 10.45 -9.67 -0.57
CA LEU A 61 9.55 -10.24 -1.58
C LEU A 61 9.98 -11.65 -2.00
N LYS A 62 11.29 -11.86 -2.20
CA LYS A 62 11.85 -13.17 -2.52
C LYS A 62 11.64 -14.17 -1.38
N SER A 63 11.82 -13.74 -0.13
CA SER A 63 11.65 -14.62 1.04
C SER A 63 10.19 -14.97 1.35
N SER A 64 9.24 -14.16 0.93
CA SER A 64 7.80 -14.42 1.10
C SER A 64 7.16 -15.15 -0.09
N ALA A 65 7.88 -15.27 -1.21
CA ALA A 65 7.43 -16.01 -2.38
C ALA A 65 7.15 -17.49 -2.03
N GLY A 66 6.03 -18.03 -2.52
CA GLY A 66 5.64 -19.43 -2.29
C GLY A 66 5.00 -19.72 -0.93
N SER A 67 4.84 -18.73 -0.05
CA SER A 67 4.20 -18.89 1.27
C SER A 67 2.67 -19.02 1.24
N GLY A 68 2.06 -18.78 0.07
CA GLY A 68 0.61 -18.63 -0.07
C GLY A 68 0.04 -17.38 0.59
N VAL A 69 0.89 -16.41 0.97
CA VAL A 69 0.47 -15.05 1.34
C VAL A 69 0.60 -14.16 0.12
N ARG A 70 -0.47 -13.42 -0.20
CA ARG A 70 -0.43 -12.39 -1.24
C ARG A 70 0.03 -11.06 -0.65
N ILE A 71 0.97 -10.45 -1.35
CA ILE A 71 1.60 -9.19 -0.95
C ILE A 71 0.94 -8.03 -1.70
N LEU A 72 0.32 -7.12 -0.94
CA LEU A 72 -0.23 -5.86 -1.42
C LEU A 72 0.68 -4.71 -0.99
N VAL A 73 1.13 -3.91 -1.96
CA VAL A 73 2.12 -2.86 -1.74
C VAL A 73 1.70 -1.58 -2.41
N THR A 74 1.93 -0.47 -1.72
CA THR A 74 1.90 0.89 -2.24
C THR A 74 3.32 1.45 -2.26
N SER A 75 3.71 2.06 -3.38
CA SER A 75 5.05 2.60 -3.59
C SER A 75 5.02 4.08 -4.00
N PRO A 76 5.61 4.95 -3.18
CA PRO A 76 6.25 4.65 -1.90
C PRO A 76 5.28 4.36 -0.75
N CYS A 77 4.07 4.92 -0.78
CA CYS A 77 3.14 4.94 0.35
C CYS A 77 1.68 5.00 -0.10
N PHE A 78 0.76 4.70 0.81
CA PHE A 78 -0.68 4.64 0.55
C PHE A 78 -1.27 5.93 -0.05
N GLU A 79 -0.71 7.10 0.28
CA GLU A 79 -1.13 8.36 -0.31
C GLU A 79 -1.05 8.40 -1.84
N ILE A 80 -0.24 7.55 -2.47
CA ILE A 80 -0.23 7.40 -3.93
C ILE A 80 -1.58 6.94 -4.45
N TRP A 81 -2.21 5.97 -3.78
CA TRP A 81 -3.54 5.49 -4.15
C TRP A 81 -4.63 6.52 -3.86
N LEU A 82 -4.49 7.30 -2.77
CA LEU A 82 -5.40 8.41 -2.48
C LEU A 82 -5.38 9.48 -3.59
N LEU A 83 -4.20 9.82 -4.13
CA LEU A 83 -4.09 10.79 -5.24
C LEU A 83 -4.91 10.37 -6.47
N LEU A 84 -5.07 9.07 -6.72
CA LEU A 84 -5.81 8.56 -7.87
C LEU A 84 -7.32 8.84 -7.82
N HIS A 85 -7.88 9.23 -6.66
CA HIS A 85 -9.31 9.52 -6.48
C HIS A 85 -9.74 10.88 -7.06
N LYS A 86 -8.94 11.45 -7.96
CA LYS A 86 -9.28 12.64 -8.73
C LYS A 86 -9.29 12.30 -10.21
N GLN A 87 -10.25 12.82 -10.96
CA GLN A 87 -10.25 12.70 -12.40
C GLN A 87 -8.92 13.24 -12.99
N ASN A 88 -8.31 12.50 -13.93
CA ASN A 88 -7.00 12.82 -14.53
C ASN A 88 -5.84 12.90 -13.53
N ALA A 89 -5.96 12.28 -12.34
CA ALA A 89 -4.96 12.33 -11.29
C ALA A 89 -3.54 11.99 -11.77
N TYR A 90 -3.37 11.02 -12.67
CA TYR A 90 -2.04 10.66 -13.13
C TYR A 90 -1.35 11.85 -13.83
N ARG A 91 -2.03 12.47 -14.79
CA ARG A 91 -1.48 13.59 -15.57
C ARG A 91 -1.30 14.85 -14.75
N GLU A 92 -2.21 15.12 -13.81
CA GLU A 92 -2.21 16.39 -13.07
C GLU A 92 -1.43 16.32 -11.76
N LEU A 93 -1.43 15.17 -11.08
CA LEU A 93 -0.91 15.03 -9.72
C LEU A 93 0.24 14.03 -9.60
N VAL A 94 0.35 13.02 -10.48
CA VAL A 94 1.39 12.00 -10.33
C VAL A 94 2.58 12.27 -11.24
N GLU A 95 2.37 12.36 -12.55
CA GLU A 95 3.41 12.49 -13.56
C GLU A 95 4.27 13.75 -13.37
N PRO A 96 3.71 14.96 -13.15
CA PRO A 96 4.52 16.17 -12.95
C PRO A 96 5.40 16.12 -11.71
N TYR A 97 4.99 15.34 -10.71
CA TYR A 97 5.62 15.27 -9.39
C TYR A 97 6.29 13.91 -9.11
N LYS A 98 6.44 13.06 -10.14
CA LYS A 98 6.84 11.65 -10.01
C LYS A 98 8.12 11.46 -9.20
N ALA A 99 9.15 12.27 -9.44
CA ALA A 99 10.42 12.17 -8.74
C ALA A 99 10.31 12.54 -7.25
N GLY A 100 9.54 13.59 -6.93
CA GLY A 100 9.28 14.01 -5.55
C GLY A 100 8.43 13.00 -4.81
N LEU A 101 7.39 12.49 -5.47
CA LEU A 101 6.57 11.39 -4.97
C LEU A 101 7.42 10.17 -4.68
N PHE A 102 8.25 9.70 -5.61
CA PHE A 102 9.05 8.48 -5.44
C PHE A 102 10.04 8.55 -4.27
N ARG A 103 10.64 9.72 -4.02
CA ARG A 103 11.53 9.94 -2.85
C ARG A 103 10.76 10.11 -1.53
N ASN A 104 9.55 10.66 -1.59
CA ASN A 104 8.65 10.88 -0.46
C ASN A 104 9.31 11.51 0.78
N GLU A 105 10.18 12.49 0.56
CA GLU A 105 10.93 13.14 1.63
C GLU A 105 9.99 13.81 2.64
N ARG A 106 10.44 13.90 3.89
CA ARG A 106 9.74 14.66 4.92
C ARG A 106 9.92 16.15 4.63
N VAL A 107 8.82 16.85 4.36
CA VAL A 107 8.83 18.29 4.03
C VAL A 107 8.42 19.18 5.20
N SER A 108 7.90 18.59 6.28
CA SER A 108 7.58 19.28 7.54
C SER A 108 7.45 18.26 8.68
N PRO A 109 7.30 18.69 9.95
CA PRO A 109 7.08 17.78 11.07
C PRO A 109 5.83 16.88 10.93
N VAL A 110 4.85 17.26 10.12
CA VAL A 110 3.59 16.51 9.94
C VAL A 110 3.46 15.88 8.56
N HIS A 111 4.13 16.42 7.52
CA HIS A 111 3.97 15.95 6.14
C HIS A 111 5.24 15.37 5.52
N THR A 112 5.06 14.26 4.80
CA THR A 112 5.91 13.85 3.68
C THR A 112 5.44 14.52 2.39
N TYR A 113 6.26 14.45 1.34
CA TYR A 113 5.93 14.98 0.02
C TYR A 113 4.55 14.50 -0.48
N ALA A 114 4.28 13.18 -0.44
CA ALA A 114 3.00 12.64 -0.88
C ALA A 114 1.82 13.14 -0.04
N SER A 115 1.93 13.11 1.30
CA SER A 115 0.86 13.61 2.18
C SER A 115 0.61 15.12 2.04
N ARG A 116 1.63 15.91 1.68
CA ARG A 116 1.46 17.33 1.37
C ARG A 116 0.71 17.52 0.06
N LEU A 117 0.97 16.67 -0.93
CA LEU A 117 0.28 16.73 -2.22
C LEU A 117 -1.19 16.33 -2.09
N VAL A 118 -1.51 15.32 -1.27
CA VAL A 118 -2.91 14.98 -0.93
C VAL A 118 -3.62 16.16 -0.29
N LEU A 119 -2.99 16.81 0.70
CA LEU A 119 -3.56 18.02 1.33
C LEU A 119 -3.81 19.13 0.31
N TRP A 120 -2.88 19.36 -0.61
CA TRP A 120 -3.07 20.38 -1.65
C TRP A 120 -4.17 20.01 -2.65
N ALA A 121 -4.26 18.74 -3.04
CA ALA A 121 -5.22 18.27 -4.03
C ALA A 121 -6.66 18.16 -3.50
N PHE A 122 -6.83 17.80 -2.21
CA PHE A 122 -8.13 17.45 -1.63
C PHE A 122 -8.51 18.24 -0.37
N GLY A 123 -7.59 19.03 0.20
CA GLY A 123 -7.87 19.87 1.36
C GLY A 123 -7.87 19.16 2.73
N PHE A 124 -7.49 17.88 2.80
CA PHE A 124 -7.40 17.14 4.07
C PHE A 124 -6.02 16.53 4.31
N ASN A 125 -5.68 16.28 5.58
CA ASN A 125 -4.45 15.59 5.95
C ASN A 125 -4.71 14.07 6.06
N PRO A 126 -4.15 13.24 5.16
CA PRO A 126 -4.44 11.80 5.13
C PRO A 126 -3.93 11.03 6.36
N LYS A 127 -3.11 11.66 7.21
CA LYS A 127 -2.61 11.06 8.45
C LYS A 127 -3.55 11.24 9.64
N THR A 128 -4.52 12.13 9.53
CA THR A 128 -5.46 12.43 10.62
C THR A 128 -6.87 11.97 10.28
N GLU A 129 -7.31 12.21 9.04
CA GLU A 129 -8.65 11.86 8.59
C GLU A 129 -8.69 11.59 7.09
N ILE A 130 -9.59 10.70 6.68
CA ILE A 130 -10.01 10.55 5.29
C ILE A 130 -11.51 10.88 5.28
N PRO A 131 -11.97 11.84 4.48
CA PRO A 131 -13.36 12.26 4.48
C PRO A 131 -14.35 11.12 4.18
N GLU A 132 -15.52 11.17 4.80
CA GLU A 132 -16.66 10.33 4.42
C GLU A 132 -17.02 10.61 2.95
N GLY A 133 -17.33 9.58 2.18
CA GLY A 133 -17.58 9.69 0.74
C GLY A 133 -16.32 9.76 -0.14
N PHE A 134 -15.10 9.68 0.41
CA PHE A 134 -13.88 9.66 -0.42
C PHE A 134 -13.87 8.50 -1.44
N LEU A 135 -14.51 7.38 -1.08
CA LEU A 135 -14.66 6.21 -1.93
C LEU A 135 -15.71 6.37 -3.05
N ASP A 136 -16.52 7.44 -3.06
CA ASP A 136 -17.45 7.73 -4.17
C ASP A 136 -16.70 7.89 -5.51
N ASN A 137 -15.41 8.22 -5.42
CA ASN A 137 -14.50 8.43 -6.53
C ASN A 137 -13.63 7.20 -6.85
N LEU A 138 -13.98 6.02 -6.32
CA LEU A 138 -13.22 4.78 -6.51
C LEU A 138 -13.03 4.44 -7.99
N ASP A 139 -14.03 4.69 -8.83
CA ASP A 139 -13.94 4.43 -10.27
C ASP A 139 -12.81 5.20 -10.94
N TRP A 140 -12.55 6.44 -10.52
CA TRP A 140 -11.40 7.20 -11.00
C TRP A 140 -10.10 6.60 -10.50
N ALA A 141 -10.02 6.24 -9.22
CA ALA A 141 -8.81 5.62 -8.66
C ALA A 141 -8.44 4.33 -9.40
N LEU A 142 -9.44 3.49 -9.65
CA LEU A 142 -9.32 2.31 -10.47
C LEU A 142 -8.93 2.67 -11.92
N ALA A 143 -9.59 3.61 -12.58
CA ALA A 143 -9.26 3.94 -13.97
C ALA A 143 -7.84 4.51 -14.15
N GLU A 144 -7.37 5.31 -13.19
CA GLU A 144 -6.05 5.93 -13.17
C GLU A 144 -4.94 4.95 -12.76
N SER A 145 -5.28 3.88 -12.03
CA SER A 145 -4.34 2.86 -11.53
C SER A 145 -3.44 2.28 -12.62
N LYS A 146 -3.98 2.11 -13.84
CA LYS A 146 -3.30 1.53 -15.01
C LYS A 146 -2.04 2.29 -15.44
N ASN A 147 -1.89 3.53 -14.98
CA ASN A 147 -0.73 4.37 -15.29
C ASN A 147 0.44 4.17 -14.30
N LEU A 148 0.23 3.36 -13.26
CA LEU A 148 1.23 2.95 -12.28
C LEU A 148 1.64 1.49 -12.50
N THR A 149 2.76 1.08 -11.89
CA THR A 149 3.11 -0.34 -11.88
C THR A 149 2.26 -1.09 -10.86
N HIS A 150 1.78 -2.27 -11.25
CA HIS A 150 1.09 -3.21 -10.35
C HIS A 150 2.00 -4.34 -9.86
N GLU A 151 3.24 -4.40 -10.37
CA GLU A 151 4.18 -5.47 -10.05
C GLU A 151 5.04 -5.11 -8.83
N PRO A 152 4.93 -5.83 -7.69
CA PRO A 152 5.69 -5.47 -6.49
C PRO A 152 7.21 -5.44 -6.70
N ALA A 153 7.77 -6.30 -7.54
CA ALA A 153 9.20 -6.26 -7.82
C ALA A 153 9.65 -4.93 -8.46
N LYS A 154 8.85 -4.38 -9.38
CA LYS A 154 9.12 -3.08 -10.04
C LYS A 154 8.93 -1.89 -9.12
N MET A 155 8.06 -2.00 -8.10
CA MET A 155 7.85 -0.97 -7.09
C MET A 155 9.11 -0.61 -6.28
N ALA A 156 10.17 -1.42 -6.37
CA ALA A 156 11.50 -1.08 -5.86
C ALA A 156 12.08 0.19 -6.50
N ASP A 157 11.72 0.44 -7.77
CA ASP A 157 12.29 1.49 -8.62
C ASP A 157 11.20 2.40 -9.25
N GLU A 158 9.92 2.05 -9.09
CA GLU A 158 8.79 2.75 -9.70
C GLU A 158 7.69 3.14 -8.68
N LEU A 159 6.89 4.16 -9.02
CA LEU A 159 5.62 4.41 -8.35
C LEU A 159 4.63 3.30 -8.73
N GLY A 160 3.94 2.76 -7.74
CA GLY A 160 3.09 1.61 -7.95
C GLY A 160 2.10 1.37 -6.84
N GLU A 161 1.07 0.60 -7.16
CA GLU A 161 0.16 0.02 -6.20
C GLU A 161 -0.51 -1.21 -6.83
N ASN A 162 -0.86 -2.21 -6.05
CA ASN A 162 -1.65 -3.36 -6.52
C ASN A 162 -2.92 -3.58 -5.67
N ILE A 163 -3.33 -2.55 -4.93
CA ILE A 163 -4.56 -2.52 -4.16
C ILE A 163 -5.75 -2.42 -5.11
N SER A 164 -5.65 -1.64 -6.19
CA SER A 164 -6.72 -1.52 -7.18
C SER A 164 -7.03 -2.85 -7.88
N GLU A 165 -6.01 -3.67 -8.17
CA GLU A 165 -6.22 -5.03 -8.70
C GLU A 165 -6.95 -5.91 -7.69
N PHE A 166 -6.55 -5.84 -6.41
CA PHE A 166 -7.21 -6.56 -5.34
C PHE A 166 -8.68 -6.11 -5.16
N ILE A 167 -8.95 -4.80 -5.21
CA ILE A 167 -10.32 -4.27 -5.12
C ILE A 167 -11.18 -4.78 -6.27
N ARG A 168 -10.67 -4.79 -7.51
CA ARG A 168 -11.42 -5.36 -8.65
C ARG A 168 -11.74 -6.82 -8.45
N GLU A 169 -10.77 -7.59 -7.97
CA GLU A 169 -10.94 -9.01 -7.71
C GLU A 169 -12.06 -9.25 -6.70
N ILE A 170 -12.00 -8.62 -5.52
CA ILE A 170 -13.03 -8.79 -4.48
C ILE A 170 -14.40 -8.25 -4.92
N SER A 171 -14.45 -7.26 -5.80
CA SER A 171 -15.71 -6.71 -6.33
C SER A 171 -16.41 -7.66 -7.31
N THR A 172 -15.70 -8.67 -7.83
CA THR A 172 -16.22 -9.67 -8.76
C THR A 172 -16.28 -11.08 -8.16
N ASP A 173 -15.76 -11.24 -6.95
CA ASP A 173 -15.66 -12.52 -6.27
C ASP A 173 -16.99 -12.87 -5.62
N SER A 174 -17.62 -13.96 -6.09
CA SER A 174 -18.90 -14.47 -5.56
C SER A 174 -18.92 -14.81 -4.07
N ARG A 175 -17.76 -14.86 -3.41
CA ARG A 175 -17.65 -15.01 -1.95
C ARG A 175 -17.96 -13.71 -1.20
N TYR A 176 -18.14 -12.60 -1.93
CA TYR A 176 -18.42 -11.25 -1.44
C TYR A 176 -19.69 -10.68 -2.09
#